data_AF-A0A2W4I799-F1
#
_entry.id   AF-A0A2W4I799-F1
#
_cell.length_a   1.000
_cell.length_b   1.000
_cell.length_c   1.000
_cell.angle_alpha   90.00
_cell.angle_beta   90.00
_cell.angle_gamma   90.00
#
_symmetry.space_group_name_H-M   'P 1'
#
loop_
_entity.id
_entity.type
_entity.pdbx_description
1 polymer ?
#
loop_
_entity_poly.entity_id
_entity_poly.type
_entity_poly.pdbx_seq_one_letter_code
_entity_poly.pdbx_strand_id
1 'polypeptide(L)'
;MNQPTPQGRAQIESASGFPLITVSLLMGLMLVYYMSSTTANDRFFEMTGHGFRADDAVLAFQTSNWGKLFNMMYANFASLHYVQLFFSAYFIWVFGGHIEGKMGPARLGLLVLLGLTVPWVAVALLHSGKGSSTIFVGPVFVISSLVGAYLVLPPEKQRLKSWMPKNRHQIFDTEEKKDVRDHYIKNPMIFVGVFVFVELAFHFACSMLFPGYDTLDFVGAAIAFGMGYGMAYALLSSATGNVQDAPMKLGVLHHYRKLIAIDVPHEQALMGTSKALGLPYEQVRDWVNKDKGKMKIRNL
;
A
#
# COMPACT_ATOMS: atom_id res chain seq x y z
N MET A 1 -14.67 -3.56 -39.44
CA MET A 1 -15.01 -3.86 -38.03
C MET A 1 -13.91 -3.30 -37.15
N ASN A 2 -14.15 -2.15 -36.52
CA ASN A 2 -13.22 -1.58 -35.55
C ASN A 2 -13.38 -2.38 -34.26
N GLN A 3 -12.32 -3.09 -33.85
CA GLN A 3 -12.30 -3.68 -32.51
C GLN A 3 -12.47 -2.53 -31.50
N PRO A 4 -13.35 -2.67 -30.50
CA PRO A 4 -13.41 -1.70 -29.42
C PRO A 4 -12.05 -1.67 -28.75
N THR A 5 -11.38 -0.52 -28.82
CA THR A 5 -10.14 -0.27 -28.07
C THR A 5 -10.37 -0.68 -26.61
N PRO A 6 -9.46 -1.45 -26.00
CA PRO A 6 -9.62 -1.91 -24.62
C PRO A 6 -9.87 -0.69 -23.73
N GLN A 7 -11.04 -0.71 -23.09
CA GLN A 7 -11.55 0.33 -22.21
C GLN A 7 -10.43 0.84 -21.30
N GLY A 8 -10.19 2.15 -21.33
CA GLY A 8 -9.20 2.80 -20.49
C GLY A 8 -9.43 2.42 -19.04
N ARG A 9 -8.48 1.70 -18.43
CA ARG A 9 -8.50 1.43 -16.99
C ARG A 9 -8.53 2.78 -16.29
N ALA A 10 -9.55 3.01 -15.46
CA ALA A 10 -9.65 4.22 -14.64
C ALA A 10 -8.35 4.38 -13.84
N GLN A 11 -7.67 5.50 -14.03
CA GLN A 11 -6.42 5.83 -13.34
C GLN A 11 -6.75 6.48 -12.01
N ILE A 12 -6.13 5.98 -10.94
CA ILE A 12 -6.24 6.58 -9.61
C ILE A 12 -5.08 7.55 -9.49
N GLU A 13 -5.39 8.85 -9.51
CA GLU A 13 -4.39 9.91 -9.33
C GLU A 13 -3.79 9.77 -7.91
N SER A 14 -2.46 9.76 -7.83
CA SER A 14 -1.78 9.76 -6.54
C SER A 14 -2.06 11.08 -5.84
N ALA A 15 -2.65 11.06 -4.66
CA ALA A 15 -2.74 12.25 -3.84
C ALA A 15 -1.32 12.66 -3.45
N SER A 16 -0.90 13.89 -3.80
CA SER A 16 0.43 14.45 -3.51
C SER A 16 0.57 14.83 -2.03
N GLY A 17 0.23 13.92 -1.12
CA GLY A 17 0.33 14.09 0.32
C GLY A 17 1.67 13.58 0.85
N PHE A 18 2.12 14.17 1.96
CA PHE A 18 3.22 13.61 2.74
C PHE A 18 2.82 12.23 3.28
N PRO A 19 3.63 11.17 3.10
CA PRO A 19 3.28 9.80 3.50
C PRO A 19 3.38 9.61 5.02
N LEU A 20 2.39 10.13 5.75
CA LEU A 20 2.34 10.20 7.21
C LEU A 20 2.44 8.82 7.88
N ILE A 21 1.68 7.83 7.41
CA ILE A 21 1.64 6.50 8.01
C ILE A 21 2.96 5.76 7.76
N THR A 22 3.49 5.85 6.54
CA THR A 22 4.77 5.24 6.19
C THR A 22 5.89 5.82 7.05
N VAL A 23 5.96 7.14 7.18
CA VAL A 23 6.95 7.80 8.03
C VAL A 23 6.76 7.41 9.50
N SER A 24 5.52 7.28 9.97
CA SER A 24 5.24 6.85 11.34
C SER A 24 5.73 5.42 11.61
N LEU A 25 5.57 4.50 10.65
CA LEU A 25 6.11 3.14 10.74
C LEU A 25 7.64 3.11 10.77
N LEU A 26 8.28 3.93 9.95
CA LEU A 26 9.74 4.06 9.94
C LEU A 26 10.27 4.61 11.26
N MET A 27 9.62 5.65 11.79
CA MET A 27 9.96 6.20 13.11
C MET A 27 9.76 5.15 14.21
N GLY A 28 8.68 4.36 14.15
CA GLY A 28 8.45 3.26 15.08
C GLY A 28 9.55 2.19 15.05
N LEU A 29 9.97 1.77 13.85
CA LEU A 29 11.08 0.83 13.68
C LEU A 29 12.39 1.36 14.27
N MET A 30 12.74 2.60 13.95
CA MET A 30 13.97 3.22 14.43
C MET A 30 13.94 3.45 15.93
N LEU A 31 12.79 3.86 16.48
CA LEU A 31 12.61 4.07 17.92
C LEU A 31 12.74 2.76 18.69
N VAL A 32 12.05 1.70 18.28
CA VAL A 32 12.13 0.39 18.94
C VAL A 32 13.55 -0.16 18.87
N TYR A 33 14.19 -0.08 17.70
CA TYR A 33 15.58 -0.50 17.57
C TYR A 33 16.53 0.30 18.49
N TYR A 34 16.34 1.63 18.57
CA TYR A 34 17.15 2.49 19.41
C TYR A 34 16.96 2.18 20.90
N MET A 35 15.71 1.98 21.35
CA MET A 35 15.39 1.62 22.73
C MET A 35 16.06 0.31 23.13
N SER A 36 16.13 -0.66 22.22
CA SER A 36 16.84 -1.91 22.46
C SER A 36 18.35 -1.82 22.35
N SER A 37 18.90 -0.76 21.75
CA SER A 37 20.31 -0.70 21.36
C SER A 37 21.32 -0.36 22.47
N THR A 38 20.89 -0.15 23.72
CA THR A 38 21.78 0.30 24.82
C THR A 38 22.97 -0.62 25.08
N THR A 39 22.79 -1.95 25.02
CA THR A 39 23.89 -2.93 24.82
C THR A 39 23.41 -4.15 24.02
N ALA A 40 24.35 -4.93 23.45
CA ALA A 40 24.00 -6.14 22.69
C ALA A 40 23.33 -7.23 23.57
N ASN A 41 23.74 -7.36 24.83
CA ASN A 41 23.12 -8.28 25.78
C ASN A 41 21.72 -7.79 26.18
N ASP A 42 21.53 -6.48 26.29
CA ASP A 42 20.23 -5.89 26.61
C ASP A 42 19.21 -6.12 25.49
N ARG A 43 19.63 -6.16 24.21
CA ARG A 43 18.73 -6.50 23.08
C ARG A 43 18.11 -7.87 23.21
N PHE A 44 18.94 -8.90 23.44
CA PHE A 44 18.43 -10.26 23.58
C PHE A 44 17.57 -10.40 24.82
N PHE A 45 17.94 -9.73 25.91
CA PHE A 45 17.15 -9.71 27.14
C PHE A 45 15.78 -9.06 26.91
N GLU A 46 15.72 -7.89 26.28
CA GLU A 46 14.48 -7.18 25.98
C GLU A 46 13.62 -7.97 24.99
N MET A 47 14.20 -8.53 23.92
CA MET A 47 13.46 -9.38 22.98
C MET A 47 12.99 -10.70 23.61
N THR A 48 13.71 -11.23 24.59
CA THR A 48 13.25 -12.41 25.33
C THR A 48 12.08 -12.08 26.25
N GLY A 49 12.06 -10.87 26.83
CA GLY A 49 10.99 -10.41 27.73
C GLY A 49 9.75 -9.86 27.01
N HIS A 50 9.93 -9.19 25.87
CA HIS A 50 8.89 -8.47 25.14
C HIS A 50 8.64 -9.01 23.72
N GLY A 51 9.45 -9.96 23.24
CA GLY A 51 9.23 -10.62 21.97
C GLY A 51 7.99 -11.50 21.99
N PHE A 52 7.46 -11.75 20.80
CA PHE A 52 6.28 -12.58 20.65
C PHE A 52 6.64 -14.06 20.59
N ARG A 53 6.02 -14.85 21.47
CA ARG A 53 6.00 -16.32 21.41
C ARG A 53 4.57 -16.78 21.15
N ALA A 54 4.41 -17.80 20.32
CA ALA A 54 3.08 -18.32 19.99
C ALA A 54 2.32 -18.79 21.25
N ASP A 55 3.02 -19.41 22.20
CA ASP A 55 2.44 -19.88 23.46
C ASP A 55 2.00 -18.71 24.38
N ASP A 56 2.69 -17.57 24.32
CA ASP A 56 2.33 -16.37 25.09
C ASP A 56 1.01 -15.77 24.63
N ALA A 57 0.64 -15.91 23.35
CA ALA A 57 -0.66 -15.45 22.85
C ALA A 57 -1.81 -16.22 23.51
N VAL A 58 -1.70 -17.55 23.54
CA VAL A 58 -2.75 -18.40 24.12
C VAL A 58 -2.85 -18.18 25.62
N LEU A 59 -1.71 -18.07 26.30
CA LEU A 59 -1.69 -17.71 27.71
C LEU A 59 -2.29 -16.32 27.95
N ALA A 60 -2.03 -15.33 27.08
CA ALA A 60 -2.61 -14.00 27.18
C ALA A 60 -4.14 -14.03 27.05
N PHE A 61 -4.68 -14.82 26.11
CA PHE A 61 -6.13 -15.01 25.97
C PHE A 61 -6.74 -15.70 27.20
N GLN A 62 -6.09 -16.74 27.73
CA GLN A 62 -6.57 -17.45 28.93
C GLN A 62 -6.53 -16.59 30.19
N THR A 63 -5.47 -15.79 30.35
CA THR A 63 -5.24 -14.95 31.55
C THR A 63 -5.82 -13.54 31.42
N SER A 64 -6.44 -13.20 30.28
CA SER A 64 -6.91 -11.85 29.96
C SER A 64 -5.81 -10.78 30.09
N ASN A 65 -4.54 -11.15 29.89
CA ASN A 65 -3.42 -10.23 29.97
C ASN A 65 -3.20 -9.54 28.61
N TRP A 66 -3.97 -8.48 28.38
CA TRP A 66 -3.89 -7.67 27.16
C TRP A 66 -2.50 -7.05 26.93
N GLY A 67 -1.71 -6.84 27.98
CA GLY A 67 -0.33 -6.35 27.87
C GLY A 67 0.55 -7.30 27.05
N LYS A 68 0.38 -8.62 27.21
CA LYS A 68 1.10 -9.61 26.41
C LYS A 68 0.66 -9.64 24.95
N LEU A 69 -0.56 -9.22 24.63
CA LEU A 69 -1.01 -9.08 23.24
C LEU A 69 -0.35 -7.87 22.57
N PHE A 70 -0.05 -6.80 23.31
CA PHE A 70 0.73 -5.68 22.77
C PHE A 70 2.16 -6.07 22.38
N ASN A 71 2.73 -7.12 22.97
CA ASN A 71 4.02 -7.67 22.53
C ASN A 71 3.98 -8.17 21.08
N MET A 72 2.81 -8.57 20.55
CA MET A 72 2.65 -8.87 19.12
C MET A 72 2.95 -7.63 18.28
N MET A 73 2.45 -6.47 18.68
CA MET A 73 2.70 -5.21 17.98
C MET A 73 4.19 -4.85 18.05
N TYR A 74 4.80 -4.95 19.24
CA TYR A 74 6.22 -4.72 19.43
C TYR A 74 7.10 -5.63 18.55
N ALA A 75 6.75 -6.90 18.42
CA ALA A 75 7.49 -7.87 17.60
C ALA A 75 7.58 -7.45 16.12
N ASN A 76 6.59 -6.72 15.59
CA ASN A 76 6.66 -6.17 14.23
C ASN A 76 7.72 -5.07 14.08
N PHE A 77 8.11 -4.40 15.16
CA PHE A 77 9.09 -3.31 15.12
C PHE A 77 10.48 -3.73 15.62
N ALA A 78 10.56 -4.83 16.38
CA ALA A 78 11.82 -5.40 16.84
C ALA A 78 12.69 -5.85 15.67
N SER A 79 13.97 -5.48 15.66
CA SER A 79 14.95 -5.89 14.65
C SER A 79 16.23 -6.38 15.33
N LEU A 80 16.72 -7.57 14.96
CA LEU A 80 17.90 -8.18 15.58
C LEU A 80 19.19 -7.44 15.19
N HIS A 81 19.25 -6.99 13.93
CA HIS A 81 20.47 -6.43 13.35
C HIS A 81 20.18 -5.16 12.54
N TYR A 82 21.16 -4.25 12.47
CA TYR A 82 21.00 -2.98 11.74
C TYR A 82 20.79 -3.20 10.24
N VAL A 83 21.36 -4.27 9.67
CA VAL A 83 21.16 -4.63 8.26
C VAL A 83 19.69 -5.02 8.02
N GLN A 84 19.10 -5.82 8.92
CA GLN A 84 17.67 -6.15 8.85
C GLN A 84 16.84 -4.87 8.94
N LEU A 85 17.11 -4.02 9.93
CA LEU A 85 16.44 -2.72 10.08
C LEU A 85 16.52 -1.87 8.81
N PHE A 86 17.70 -1.76 8.19
CA PHE A 86 17.91 -0.97 6.98
C PHE A 86 17.05 -1.48 5.82
N PHE A 87 17.06 -2.78 5.55
CA PHE A 87 16.27 -3.37 4.47
C PHE A 87 14.77 -3.31 4.76
N SER A 88 14.35 -3.57 6.00
CA SER A 88 12.96 -3.43 6.41
C SER A 88 12.46 -1.98 6.26
N ALA A 89 13.24 -0.99 6.70
CA ALA A 89 12.93 0.42 6.50
C ALA A 89 12.86 0.79 5.01
N TYR A 90 13.79 0.28 4.20
CA TYR A 90 13.76 0.47 2.76
C TYR A 90 12.49 -0.10 2.11
N PHE A 91 12.08 -1.34 2.45
CA PHE A 91 10.87 -1.95 1.89
C PHE A 91 9.59 -1.25 2.36
N ILE A 92 9.50 -0.86 3.63
CA ILE A 92 8.36 -0.06 4.13
C ILE A 92 8.30 1.27 3.40
N TRP A 93 9.42 1.95 3.18
CA TRP A 93 9.44 3.20 2.42
C TRP A 93 8.96 3.00 0.97
N VAL A 94 9.51 2.01 0.27
CA VAL A 94 9.19 1.74 -1.14
C VAL A 94 7.74 1.31 -1.33
N PHE A 95 7.28 0.30 -0.58
CA PHE A 95 5.91 -0.21 -0.72
C PHE A 95 4.89 0.69 -0.03
N GLY A 96 5.17 1.11 1.20
CA GLY A 96 4.29 1.97 1.99
C GLY A 96 4.07 3.33 1.33
N GLY A 97 5.13 4.02 0.92
CA GLY A 97 5.01 5.33 0.29
C GLY A 97 4.22 5.28 -1.02
N HIS A 98 4.43 4.23 -1.82
CA HIS A 98 3.68 4.01 -3.06
C HIS A 98 2.19 3.75 -2.81
N ILE A 99 1.87 2.88 -1.85
CA ILE A 99 0.48 2.53 -1.52
C ILE A 99 -0.23 3.71 -0.85
N GLU A 100 0.44 4.45 0.03
CA GLU A 100 -0.10 5.61 0.71
C GLU A 100 -0.50 6.70 -0.29
N GLY A 101 0.34 6.96 -1.29
CA GLY A 101 0.03 7.90 -2.36
C GLY A 101 -1.24 7.55 -3.14
N LYS A 102 -1.55 6.25 -3.29
CA LYS A 102 -2.73 5.78 -4.05
C LYS A 102 -3.99 5.63 -3.21
N MET A 103 -3.86 5.12 -1.99
CA MET A 103 -5.01 4.78 -1.14
C MET A 103 -5.35 5.91 -0.16
N GLY A 104 -4.39 6.78 0.14
CA GLY A 104 -4.45 7.75 1.21
C GLY A 104 -4.08 7.16 2.59
N PRO A 105 -3.73 8.02 3.56
CA PRO A 105 -3.20 7.61 4.86
C PRO A 105 -4.20 6.78 5.68
N ALA A 106 -5.47 7.17 5.72
CA ALA A 106 -6.48 6.48 6.54
C ALA A 106 -6.68 5.01 6.13
N ARG A 107 -6.70 4.74 4.82
CA ARG A 107 -6.89 3.38 4.28
C ARG A 107 -5.63 2.54 4.47
N LEU A 108 -4.45 3.14 4.30
CA LEU A 108 -3.19 2.48 4.62
C LEU A 108 -3.10 2.14 6.10
N GLY A 109 -3.51 3.06 6.99
CA GLY A 109 -3.53 2.84 8.43
C GLY A 109 -4.35 1.61 8.83
N LEU A 110 -5.53 1.42 8.22
CA LEU A 110 -6.35 0.22 8.45
C LEU A 110 -5.67 -1.05 7.92
N LEU A 111 -5.02 -0.98 6.76
CA LEU A 111 -4.27 -2.11 6.20
C LEU A 111 -3.10 -2.52 7.10
N VAL A 112 -2.35 -1.53 7.58
CA VAL A 112 -1.23 -1.73 8.51
C VAL A 112 -1.73 -2.33 9.82
N LEU A 113 -2.82 -1.82 10.39
CA LEU A 113 -3.40 -2.36 11.63
C LEU A 113 -3.82 -3.84 11.46
N LEU A 114 -4.42 -4.19 10.32
CA LEU A 114 -4.76 -5.57 9.99
C LEU A 114 -3.51 -6.44 9.81
N GLY A 115 -2.49 -5.96 9.11
CA GLY A 115 -1.20 -6.64 8.95
C GLY A 115 -0.42 -6.83 10.25
N LEU A 116 -0.58 -5.91 11.21
CA LEU A 116 0.04 -5.96 12.54
C LEU A 116 -0.64 -6.94 13.50
N THR A 117 -1.86 -7.39 13.20
CA THR A 117 -2.69 -8.14 14.17
C THR A 117 -3.06 -9.53 13.67
N VAL A 118 -3.66 -9.63 12.49
CA VAL A 118 -4.25 -10.89 12.03
C VAL A 118 -3.21 -12.00 11.77
N PRO A 119 -2.06 -11.73 11.13
CA PRO A 119 -1.02 -12.73 10.94
C PRO A 119 -0.54 -13.34 12.26
N TRP A 120 -0.40 -12.53 13.31
CA TRP A 120 0.03 -12.98 14.63
C TRP A 120 -0.98 -13.90 15.31
N VAL A 121 -2.28 -13.61 15.17
CA VAL A 121 -3.34 -14.49 15.66
C VAL A 121 -3.28 -15.84 14.93
N ALA A 122 -3.03 -15.84 13.62
CA ALA A 122 -2.89 -17.09 12.88
C ALA A 122 -1.64 -17.89 13.30
N VAL A 123 -0.50 -17.21 13.46
CA VAL A 123 0.74 -17.83 13.96
C VAL A 123 0.52 -18.46 15.34
N ALA A 124 -0.13 -17.72 16.25
CA ALA A 124 -0.49 -18.21 17.58
C ALA A 124 -1.30 -19.51 17.51
N LEU A 125 -2.35 -19.54 16.69
CA LEU A 125 -3.22 -20.71 16.56
C LEU A 125 -2.51 -21.93 15.94
N LEU A 126 -1.58 -21.70 15.01
CA LEU A 126 -0.88 -22.78 14.30
C LEU A 126 0.31 -23.38 15.06
N HIS A 127 0.93 -22.57 15.92
CA HIS A 127 2.13 -22.97 16.68
C HIS A 127 1.84 -23.29 18.14
N SER A 128 0.70 -22.84 18.68
CA SER A 128 0.27 -23.17 20.04
C SER A 128 0.26 -24.69 20.26
N GLY A 129 0.85 -25.12 21.38
CA GLY A 129 0.82 -26.51 21.82
C GLY A 129 1.88 -27.41 21.19
N LYS A 130 2.72 -26.89 20.28
CA LYS A 130 3.89 -27.61 19.76
C LYS A 130 5.13 -27.46 20.65
N GLY A 131 5.04 -26.68 21.74
CA GLY A 131 6.17 -26.40 22.64
C GLY A 131 7.29 -25.59 21.96
N SER A 132 6.94 -24.80 20.94
CA SER A 132 7.89 -24.01 20.16
C SER A 132 8.31 -22.78 20.96
N SER A 133 9.54 -22.78 21.50
CA SER A 133 10.14 -21.64 22.19
C SER A 133 10.63 -20.53 21.24
N THR A 134 10.40 -20.67 19.93
CA THR A 134 10.82 -19.71 18.91
C THR A 134 10.18 -18.35 19.14
N ILE A 135 11.02 -17.32 19.18
CA ILE A 135 10.62 -15.91 19.27
C ILE A 135 10.64 -15.33 17.87
N PHE A 136 9.49 -14.84 17.43
CA PHE A 136 9.36 -14.22 16.12
C PHE A 136 9.62 -12.72 16.22
N VAL A 137 10.46 -12.18 15.33
CA VAL A 137 10.86 -10.77 15.34
C VAL A 137 10.98 -10.19 13.93
N GLY A 138 10.47 -8.98 13.73
CA GLY A 138 10.63 -8.22 12.50
C GLY A 138 9.31 -7.80 11.85
N PRO A 139 9.35 -6.76 10.99
CA PRO A 139 8.17 -6.22 10.31
C PRO A 139 7.67 -7.07 9.15
N VAL A 140 8.08 -8.33 9.04
CA VAL A 140 7.85 -9.16 7.85
C VAL A 140 6.38 -9.28 7.49
N PHE A 141 5.47 -9.35 8.47
CA PHE A 141 4.02 -9.44 8.22
C PHE A 141 3.45 -8.13 7.71
N VAL A 142 3.90 -7.00 8.25
CA VAL A 142 3.52 -5.66 7.74
C VAL A 142 4.03 -5.48 6.33
N ILE A 143 5.28 -5.83 6.06
CA ILE A 143 5.84 -5.70 4.71
C ILE A 143 5.12 -6.65 3.75
N SER A 144 4.82 -7.89 4.16
CA SER A 144 4.09 -8.85 3.34
C SER A 144 2.68 -8.37 2.99
N SER A 145 1.97 -7.73 3.92
CA SER A 145 0.67 -7.13 3.63
C SER A 145 0.77 -5.94 2.68
N LEU A 146 1.80 -5.09 2.84
CA LEU A 146 2.11 -4.03 1.89
C LEU A 146 2.44 -4.60 0.50
N VAL A 147 3.23 -5.67 0.41
CA VAL A 147 3.56 -6.33 -0.87
C VAL A 147 2.30 -6.89 -1.54
N GLY A 148 1.40 -7.51 -0.77
CA GLY A 148 0.11 -7.98 -1.28
C GLY A 148 -0.73 -6.84 -1.87
N ALA A 149 -0.80 -5.70 -1.18
CA ALA A 149 -1.49 -4.51 -1.67
C ALA A 149 -0.81 -3.86 -2.88
N TYR A 150 0.53 -3.87 -2.91
CA TYR A 150 1.35 -3.34 -3.99
C TYR A 150 1.09 -4.07 -5.32
N LEU A 151 0.83 -5.39 -5.29
CA LEU A 151 0.49 -6.16 -6.49
C LEU A 151 -0.87 -5.78 -7.10
N VAL A 152 -1.83 -5.38 -6.27
CA VAL A 152 -3.15 -4.92 -6.74
C VAL A 152 -3.06 -3.50 -7.30
N LEU A 153 -2.22 -2.67 -6.70
CA LEU A 153 -2.05 -1.26 -7.06
C LEU A 153 -0.65 -1.00 -7.65
N PRO A 154 -0.21 -1.75 -8.68
CA PRO A 154 1.15 -1.69 -9.17
C PRO A 154 1.51 -0.27 -9.60
N PRO A 155 2.77 0.17 -9.45
CA PRO A 155 3.21 1.45 -9.97
C PRO A 155 2.89 1.52 -11.45
N GLU A 156 2.32 2.66 -11.84
CA GLU A 156 1.91 2.82 -13.22
C GLU A 156 3.16 2.69 -14.09
N LYS A 157 3.13 1.75 -15.03
CA LYS A 157 4.01 1.85 -16.20
C LYS A 157 3.53 3.09 -16.93
N GLN A 158 4.19 4.22 -16.70
CA GLN A 158 4.03 5.36 -17.59
C GLN A 158 4.37 4.84 -18.99
N ARG A 159 3.34 4.60 -19.82
CA ARG A 159 3.54 4.36 -21.23
C ARG A 159 4.44 5.50 -21.70
N LEU A 160 5.58 5.17 -22.33
CA LEU A 160 6.38 6.14 -23.06
C LEU A 160 5.46 6.81 -24.10
N LYS A 161 4.76 7.89 -23.73
CA LYS A 161 4.29 8.89 -24.66
C LYS A 161 5.55 9.63 -25.09
N SER A 162 6.24 9.12 -26.12
CA SER A 162 7.07 9.88 -27.07
C SER A 162 8.00 8.92 -27.85
N TRP A 163 7.41 8.15 -28.76
CA TRP A 163 8.08 7.85 -30.04
C TRP A 163 7.14 8.19 -31.21
N MET A 164 6.18 9.07 -30.97
CA MET A 164 5.50 9.81 -32.04
C MET A 164 6.05 11.24 -31.95
N PRO A 165 6.53 11.81 -33.07
CA PRO A 165 7.01 13.18 -33.08
C PRO A 165 5.89 14.10 -32.58
N LYS A 166 6.15 14.83 -31.49
CA LYS A 166 5.24 15.88 -31.00
C LYS A 166 4.98 16.84 -32.17
N ASN A 167 3.71 17.11 -32.48
CA ASN A 167 3.35 18.11 -33.48
C ASN A 167 3.98 19.46 -33.08
N ARG A 168 4.68 20.09 -34.04
CA ARG A 168 5.55 21.27 -33.90
C ARG A 168 4.90 22.54 -33.28
N HIS A 169 3.62 22.48 -32.90
CA HIS A 169 2.85 23.63 -32.43
C HIS A 169 2.57 23.65 -30.90
N GLN A 170 3.06 22.67 -30.14
CA GLN A 170 2.98 22.70 -28.66
C GLN A 170 4.28 23.24 -28.04
N ILE A 171 4.57 24.51 -28.26
CA ILE A 171 5.80 25.18 -27.76
C ILE A 171 5.66 25.61 -26.28
N PHE A 172 4.45 25.61 -25.74
CA PHE A 172 4.14 26.09 -24.38
C PHE A 172 3.64 25.01 -23.42
N ASP A 173 3.75 23.72 -23.77
CA ASP A 173 3.45 22.67 -22.80
C ASP A 173 4.65 22.57 -21.84
N THR A 174 4.53 23.24 -20.68
CA THR A 174 5.48 23.10 -19.57
C THR A 174 5.57 21.62 -19.25
N GLU A 175 6.66 20.96 -19.68
CA GLU A 175 6.88 19.56 -19.39
C GLU A 175 6.94 19.41 -17.87
N GLU A 176 5.87 18.81 -17.31
CA GLU A 176 5.82 18.41 -15.92
C GLU A 176 7.04 17.51 -15.70
N LYS A 177 8.01 18.00 -14.90
CA LYS A 177 9.29 17.33 -14.68
C LYS A 177 9.01 15.90 -14.22
N LYS A 178 9.12 14.94 -15.13
CA LYS A 178 9.02 13.52 -14.79
C LYS A 178 10.14 13.18 -13.84
N ASP A 179 9.78 12.54 -12.73
CA ASP A 179 10.77 12.01 -11.80
C ASP A 179 11.57 10.91 -12.52
N VAL A 180 12.89 11.02 -12.53
CA VAL A 180 13.81 10.09 -13.22
C VAL A 180 13.63 8.66 -12.71
N ARG A 181 13.12 8.52 -11.48
CA ARG A 181 12.80 7.25 -10.83
C ARG A 181 11.76 6.44 -11.59
N ASP A 182 10.80 7.10 -12.25
CA ASP A 182 9.72 6.43 -13.00
C ASP A 182 10.25 5.62 -14.19
N HIS A 183 11.44 5.94 -14.71
CA HIS A 183 12.03 5.25 -15.85
C HIS A 183 12.62 3.87 -15.50
N TYR A 184 12.99 3.66 -14.23
CA TYR A 184 13.63 2.43 -13.77
C TYR A 184 12.64 1.36 -13.30
N ILE A 185 11.36 1.70 -13.12
CA ILE A 185 10.32 0.77 -12.65
C ILE A 185 9.73 0.00 -13.86
N LYS A 186 10.56 -0.72 -14.62
CA LYS A 186 10.08 -1.48 -15.80
C LYS A 186 9.32 -2.75 -15.42
N ASN A 187 9.58 -3.31 -14.23
CA ASN A 187 8.83 -4.46 -13.72
C ASN A 187 8.67 -4.41 -12.19
N PRO A 188 7.46 -4.14 -11.66
CA PRO A 188 7.21 -4.12 -10.22
C PRO A 188 7.50 -5.46 -9.54
N MET A 189 7.46 -6.58 -10.28
CA MET A 189 7.78 -7.90 -9.75
C MET A 189 9.24 -8.07 -9.33
N ILE A 190 10.16 -7.24 -9.86
CA ILE A 190 11.57 -7.30 -9.46
C ILE A 190 11.71 -6.90 -7.99
N PHE A 191 11.01 -5.86 -7.54
CA PHE A 191 11.03 -5.44 -6.14
C PHE A 191 10.45 -6.51 -5.22
N VAL A 192 9.38 -7.18 -5.64
CA VAL A 192 8.79 -8.31 -4.90
C VAL A 192 9.77 -9.49 -4.83
N GLY A 193 10.46 -9.80 -5.93
CA GLY A 193 11.48 -10.86 -5.96
C GLY A 193 12.67 -10.54 -5.06
N VAL A 194 13.16 -9.30 -5.08
CA VAL A 194 14.24 -8.83 -4.19
C VAL A 194 13.80 -8.91 -2.72
N PHE A 195 12.57 -8.50 -2.41
CA PHE A 195 12.00 -8.63 -1.06
C PHE A 195 12.00 -10.10 -0.59
N VAL A 196 11.42 -11.01 -1.37
CA VAL A 196 11.37 -12.43 -1.01
C VAL A 196 12.77 -13.00 -0.80
N PHE A 197 13.72 -12.65 -1.68
CA PHE A 197 15.11 -13.10 -1.54
C PHE A 197 15.77 -12.58 -0.26
N VAL A 198 15.61 -11.30 0.06
CA VAL A 198 16.19 -10.68 1.26
C VAL A 198 15.57 -11.26 2.53
N GLU A 199 14.25 -11.47 2.59
CA GLU A 199 13.59 -12.07 3.76
C GLU A 199 14.00 -13.53 3.97
N LEU A 200 14.13 -14.32 2.89
CA LEU A 200 14.68 -15.67 2.98
C LEU A 200 16.12 -15.66 3.49
N ALA A 201 16.95 -14.75 2.99
CA ALA A 201 18.33 -14.59 3.47
C ALA A 201 18.38 -14.23 4.96
N PHE A 202 17.48 -13.36 5.44
CA PHE A 202 17.39 -13.05 6.87
C PHE A 202 16.89 -14.23 7.70
N HIS A 203 15.92 -15.00 7.22
CA HIS A 203 15.46 -16.22 7.89
C HIS A 203 16.61 -17.23 8.06
N PHE A 204 17.38 -17.48 6.99
CA PHE A 204 18.55 -18.35 7.05
C PHE A 204 19.67 -17.79 7.95
N ALA A 205 19.95 -16.49 7.86
CA ALA A 205 20.97 -15.86 8.70
C ALA A 205 20.58 -15.87 10.19
N CYS A 206 19.30 -15.62 10.50
CA CYS A 206 18.78 -15.62 11.86
C CYS A 206 18.82 -17.02 12.47
N SER A 207 18.36 -18.04 11.74
CA SER A 207 18.40 -19.43 12.21
C SER A 207 19.82 -19.95 12.45
N MET A 208 20.82 -19.45 11.72
CA MET A 208 22.23 -19.81 11.93
C MET A 208 22.90 -19.04 13.07
N LEU A 209 22.62 -17.73 13.20
CA LEU A 209 23.33 -16.86 14.15
C LEU A 209 22.66 -16.78 15.52
N PHE A 210 21.33 -16.93 15.59
CA PHE A 210 20.52 -16.67 16.78
C PHE A 210 19.53 -17.83 17.01
N PRO A 211 19.98 -18.98 17.55
CA PRO A 211 19.11 -20.11 17.82
C PRO A 211 17.96 -19.71 18.76
N GLY A 212 16.73 -20.06 18.39
CA GLY A 212 15.52 -19.69 19.11
C GLY A 212 14.86 -18.39 18.65
N TYR A 213 15.47 -17.65 17.71
CA TYR A 213 14.87 -16.51 17.04
C TYR A 213 14.57 -16.83 15.58
N ASP A 214 13.43 -16.35 15.11
CA ASP A 214 13.06 -16.43 13.70
C ASP A 214 12.50 -15.10 13.23
N THR A 215 12.81 -14.74 11.98
CA THR A 215 12.31 -13.52 11.35
C THR A 215 11.12 -13.76 10.44
N LEU A 216 10.84 -15.01 10.07
CA LEU A 216 9.85 -15.34 9.05
C LEU A 216 9.03 -16.57 9.43
N ASP A 217 7.71 -16.39 9.57
CA ASP A 217 6.77 -17.51 9.48
C ASP A 217 6.09 -17.48 8.11
N PHE A 218 6.27 -18.54 7.31
CA PHE A 218 5.73 -18.60 5.95
C PHE A 218 4.21 -18.53 5.91
N VAL A 219 3.52 -19.13 6.89
CA VAL A 219 2.05 -19.16 6.91
C VAL A 219 1.50 -17.78 7.30
N GLY A 220 2.04 -17.18 8.35
CA GLY A 220 1.74 -15.81 8.77
C GLY A 220 2.01 -14.79 7.66
N ALA A 221 3.15 -14.90 6.97
CA ALA A 221 3.49 -14.05 5.84
C ALA A 221 2.50 -14.22 4.67
N ALA A 222 2.11 -15.45 4.33
CA ALA A 222 1.13 -15.73 3.28
C ALA A 222 -0.27 -15.17 3.63
N ILE A 223 -0.69 -15.29 4.89
CA ILE A 223 -1.96 -14.71 5.38
C ILE A 223 -1.90 -13.18 5.32
N ALA A 224 -0.80 -12.58 5.77
CA ALA A 224 -0.59 -11.13 5.71
C ALA A 224 -0.66 -10.61 4.28
N PHE A 225 0.02 -11.31 3.36
CA PHE A 225 -0.01 -11.02 1.93
C PHE A 225 -1.42 -11.13 1.34
N GLY A 226 -2.12 -12.24 1.61
CA GLY A 226 -3.49 -12.45 1.12
C GLY A 226 -4.47 -11.40 1.65
N MET A 227 -4.29 -10.96 2.89
CA MET A 227 -5.07 -9.90 3.50
C MET A 227 -4.81 -8.54 2.86
N GLY A 228 -3.54 -8.18 2.69
CA GLY A 228 -3.14 -6.95 2.01
C GLY A 228 -3.68 -6.90 0.58
N TYR A 229 -3.57 -8.01 -0.15
CA TYR A 229 -4.14 -8.18 -1.48
C TYR A 229 -5.67 -8.04 -1.47
N GLY A 230 -6.35 -8.78 -0.59
CA GLY A 230 -7.81 -8.78 -0.50
C GLY A 230 -8.37 -7.41 -0.14
N MET A 231 -7.73 -6.69 0.79
CA MET A 231 -8.15 -5.35 1.18
C MET A 231 -7.91 -4.32 0.08
N ALA A 232 -6.74 -4.33 -0.56
CA ALA A 232 -6.47 -3.45 -1.70
C ALA A 232 -7.42 -3.75 -2.86
N TYR A 233 -7.73 -5.02 -3.10
CA TYR A 233 -8.70 -5.44 -4.11
C TYR A 233 -10.11 -4.98 -3.76
N ALA A 234 -10.56 -5.17 -2.52
CA ALA A 234 -11.88 -4.71 -2.08
C ALA A 234 -12.03 -3.19 -2.21
N LEU A 235 -10.97 -2.43 -1.88
CA LEU A 235 -10.96 -0.97 -2.04
C LEU A 235 -10.93 -0.55 -3.51
N LEU A 236 -10.16 -1.25 -4.34
CA LEU A 236 -10.16 -1.04 -5.79
C LEU A 236 -11.54 -1.36 -6.37
N SER A 237 -12.14 -2.51 -6.03
CA SER A 237 -13.48 -2.91 -6.43
C SER A 237 -14.56 -1.97 -5.91
N SER A 238 -14.41 -1.40 -4.71
CA SER A 238 -15.34 -0.38 -4.20
C SER A 238 -15.24 0.92 -4.99
N ALA A 239 -14.03 1.33 -5.37
CA ALA A 239 -13.81 2.49 -6.22
C ALA A 239 -14.28 2.24 -7.67
N THR A 240 -14.06 1.03 -8.20
CA THR A 240 -14.42 0.65 -9.57
C THR A 240 -15.84 0.10 -9.70
N GLY A 241 -16.53 -0.24 -8.63
CA GLY A 241 -17.90 -0.78 -8.66
C GLY A 241 -18.89 0.22 -9.28
N ASN A 242 -18.54 1.51 -9.27
CA ASN A 242 -19.28 2.58 -9.94
C ASN A 242 -18.87 2.79 -11.42
N VAL A 243 -18.06 1.91 -12.00
CA VAL A 243 -17.41 2.11 -13.32
C VAL A 243 -18.22 1.63 -14.51
N GLN A 244 -19.33 0.89 -14.32
CA GLN A 244 -20.24 0.62 -15.45
C GLN A 244 -20.76 1.93 -16.09
N ASP A 245 -20.96 2.98 -15.30
CA ASP A 245 -21.26 4.33 -15.79
C ASP A 245 -20.01 5.20 -16.05
N ALA A 246 -18.82 4.76 -15.63
CA ALA A 246 -17.64 5.63 -15.61
C ALA A 246 -17.15 6.11 -16.98
N PRO A 247 -17.16 5.37 -18.10
CA PRO A 247 -16.64 5.94 -19.34
C PRO A 247 -17.53 7.11 -19.81
N MET A 248 -18.84 6.96 -19.67
CA MET A 248 -19.80 8.00 -20.03
C MET A 248 -19.76 9.16 -19.03
N LYS A 249 -19.73 8.85 -17.73
CA LYS A 249 -19.61 9.84 -16.66
C LYS A 249 -18.29 10.62 -16.71
N LEU A 250 -17.17 9.97 -17.02
CA LEU A 250 -15.87 10.61 -17.23
C LEU A 250 -15.90 11.51 -18.46
N GLY A 251 -16.54 11.06 -19.55
CA GLY A 251 -16.78 11.89 -20.73
C GLY A 251 -17.56 13.16 -20.39
N VAL A 252 -18.65 13.02 -19.61
CA VAL A 252 -19.45 14.12 -19.08
C VAL A 252 -18.59 15.07 -18.23
N LEU A 253 -17.87 14.55 -17.24
CA LEU A 253 -17.06 15.38 -16.34
C LEU A 253 -15.92 16.09 -17.06
N HIS A 254 -15.26 15.42 -18.01
CA HIS A 254 -14.19 16.01 -18.81
C HIS A 254 -14.72 17.15 -19.69
N HIS A 255 -15.84 16.93 -20.38
CA HIS A 255 -16.42 17.94 -21.24
C HIS A 255 -16.99 19.12 -20.45
N TYR A 256 -17.64 18.85 -19.32
CA TYR A 256 -18.09 19.87 -18.37
C TYR A 256 -16.92 20.73 -17.85
N ARG A 257 -15.81 20.12 -17.40
CA ARG A 257 -14.62 20.85 -16.94
C ARG A 257 -14.00 21.69 -18.05
N LYS A 258 -14.01 21.21 -19.30
CA LYS A 258 -13.55 21.96 -20.47
C LYS A 258 -14.41 23.22 -20.71
N LEU A 259 -15.72 23.13 -20.53
CA LEU A 259 -16.61 24.30 -20.65
C LEU A 259 -16.40 25.29 -19.49
N ILE A 260 -16.24 24.81 -18.26
CA ILE A 260 -15.92 25.67 -17.10
C ILE A 260 -14.57 26.37 -17.28
N ALA A 261 -13.58 25.70 -17.89
CA ALA A 261 -12.27 26.31 -18.17
C ALA A 261 -12.31 27.43 -19.22
N ILE A 262 -13.41 27.53 -19.98
CA ILE A 262 -13.66 28.62 -20.95
C ILE A 262 -14.61 29.67 -20.32
N ASP A 263 -14.72 29.69 -18.98
CA ASP A 263 -15.58 30.61 -18.21
C ASP A 263 -17.08 30.53 -18.54
N VAL A 264 -17.56 29.37 -19.02
CA VAL A 264 -19.01 29.15 -19.24
C VAL A 264 -19.72 29.02 -17.88
N PRO A 265 -20.84 29.74 -17.64
CA PRO A 265 -21.61 29.62 -16.39
C PRO A 265 -22.05 28.18 -16.10
N HIS A 266 -22.12 27.80 -14.82
CA HIS A 266 -22.40 26.42 -14.38
C HIS A 266 -23.59 25.75 -15.10
N GLU A 267 -24.75 26.41 -15.12
CA GLU A 267 -25.98 25.89 -15.75
C GLU A 267 -25.82 25.73 -17.28
N GLN A 268 -25.15 26.67 -17.95
CA GLN A 268 -24.89 26.59 -19.39
C GLN A 268 -23.88 25.49 -19.72
N ALA A 269 -22.87 25.28 -18.85
CA ALA A 269 -21.92 24.19 -19.00
C ALA A 269 -22.60 22.82 -18.83
N LEU A 270 -23.53 22.67 -17.89
CA LEU A 270 -24.33 21.46 -17.72
C LEU A 270 -25.22 21.20 -18.95
N MET A 271 -25.94 22.21 -19.44
CA MET A 271 -26.77 22.09 -20.64
C MET A 271 -25.94 21.80 -21.89
N GLY A 272 -24.81 22.47 -22.06
CA GLY A 272 -23.88 22.25 -23.18
C GLY A 272 -23.32 20.83 -23.18
N THR A 273 -22.93 20.33 -22.01
CA THR A 273 -22.44 18.95 -21.85
C THR A 273 -23.53 17.92 -22.15
N SER A 274 -24.75 18.14 -21.65
CA SER A 274 -25.92 17.29 -21.92
C SER A 274 -26.25 17.23 -23.41
N LYS A 275 -26.29 18.37 -24.10
CA LYS A 275 -26.55 18.44 -25.55
C LYS A 275 -25.43 17.78 -26.37
N ALA A 276 -24.17 18.01 -26.02
CA ALA A 276 -23.03 17.48 -26.77
C ALA A 276 -22.92 15.95 -26.68
N LEU A 277 -23.29 15.36 -25.54
CA LEU A 277 -23.20 13.93 -25.31
C LEU A 277 -24.53 13.18 -25.49
N GLY A 278 -25.62 13.90 -25.79
CA GLY A 278 -26.95 13.31 -26.00
C GLY A 278 -27.56 12.71 -24.73
N LEU A 279 -27.24 13.28 -23.55
CA LEU A 279 -27.67 12.74 -22.26
C LEU A 279 -28.73 13.62 -21.58
N PRO A 280 -29.66 13.04 -20.80
CA PRO A 280 -30.61 13.81 -20.01
C PRO A 280 -29.91 14.82 -19.09
N TYR A 281 -30.44 16.06 -19.04
CA TYR A 281 -29.88 17.15 -18.24
C TYR A 281 -29.73 16.77 -16.77
N GLU A 282 -30.75 16.14 -16.19
CA GLU A 282 -30.75 15.76 -14.77
C GLU A 282 -29.67 14.72 -14.45
N GLN A 283 -29.42 13.77 -15.36
CA GLN A 283 -28.36 12.76 -15.19
C GLN A 283 -26.98 13.41 -15.18
N VAL A 284 -26.72 14.36 -16.08
CA VAL A 284 -25.47 15.13 -16.11
C VAL A 284 -25.30 15.97 -14.85
N ARG A 285 -26.36 16.66 -14.42
CA ARG A 285 -26.38 17.46 -13.19
C ARG A 285 -26.07 16.61 -11.96
N ASP A 286 -26.72 15.46 -11.83
CA ASP A 286 -26.49 14.51 -10.74
C ASP A 286 -25.07 13.99 -10.71
N TRP A 287 -24.51 13.66 -11.87
CA TRP A 287 -23.13 13.18 -11.96
C TRP A 287 -22.11 14.24 -11.58
N VAL A 288 -22.30 15.48 -12.03
CA VAL A 288 -21.43 16.61 -11.68
C VAL A 288 -21.56 16.95 -10.20
N ASN A 289 -22.78 16.96 -9.64
CA ASN A 289 -23.00 17.21 -8.21
C ASN A 289 -22.45 16.09 -7.33
N LYS A 290 -22.55 14.83 -7.76
CA LYS A 290 -21.94 13.67 -7.07
C LYS A 290 -20.40 13.66 -7.14
N ASP A 291 -19.81 14.38 -8.09
CA ASP A 291 -18.36 14.55 -8.24
C ASP A 291 -17.80 15.75 -7.47
N LYS A 292 -18.65 16.74 -7.11
CA LYS A 292 -18.25 17.85 -6.23
C LYS A 292 -17.75 17.29 -4.90
N GLY A 293 -16.43 17.33 -4.70
CA GLY A 293 -15.75 16.84 -3.50
C GLY A 293 -15.08 15.45 -3.60
N LYS A 294 -15.17 14.76 -4.75
CA LYS A 294 -14.46 13.48 -4.98
C LYS A 294 -13.14 13.70 -5.73
N MET A 295 -12.19 12.78 -5.55
CA MET A 295 -10.82 12.87 -6.10
C MET A 295 -10.84 13.19 -7.59
N LYS A 296 -9.93 14.08 -8.01
CA LYS A 296 -9.71 14.38 -9.43
C LYS A 296 -9.22 13.11 -10.14
N ILE A 297 -9.83 12.80 -11.26
CA ILE A 297 -9.37 11.80 -12.23
C ILE A 297 -9.02 12.60 -13.48
N ARG A 298 -7.78 12.50 -13.95
CA ARG A 298 -7.30 13.14 -15.19
C ARG A 298 -7.18 12.06 -16.27
N ASN A 299 -7.81 12.26 -17.43
CA ASN A 299 -7.64 11.38 -18.58
C ASN A 299 -6.35 11.75 -19.34
N LEU A 300 -5.62 10.74 -19.80
CA LEU A 300 -4.50 10.83 -20.75
C LEU A 300 -4.96 10.74 -22.20
#